data_AF-A0A9P7SVF4-F1
#
_entry.id   AF-A0A9P7SVF4-F1
#
_cell.length_a   1.000
_cell.length_b   1.000
_cell.length_c   1.000
_cell.angle_alpha   90.00
_cell.angle_beta   90.00
_cell.angle_gamma   90.00
#
_symmetry.space_group_name_H-M   'P 1'
#
loop_
_entity.id
_entity.type
_entity.pdbx_description
1 polymer ?
#
loop_
_entity_poly.entity_id
_entity_poly.type
_entity_poly.pdbx_seq_one_letter_code
_entity_poly.pdbx_strand_id
1 'polypeptide(L)'
;MGNGARAVTLFTSTGFASVTVAQYVAAVENLQPDVVVPLADSLHTSTTPASRKLTKMVEHTEEWVDDFLRGFESREHLDELGISVFAPVLPVEMPLQWDYLRHLAEDVTESLSGLAIYDTNLLPDLDEKYKPLGPLPKLSFDQPKSPHHVLRQVSLGVDLCALPFVNSISDAGIALTFTFPPALGEDDAEGAPPQPLGINMWSEEHNTAVVPLQEGCECYACTRHHRAYLKHLLSAKEMLGWNLLQIHNHHVVDKFFEGIRAELSKGVDEFEESRKRFLAAYEPALPDGTGERPRARGYHFKSEAGQEKINKSTWVAGFEDRVANGEVGAVKTENGSV
;
A
#
# COMPACT_ATOMS: atom_id res chain seq x y z
N MET A 1 0.21 18.94 -15.84
CA MET A 1 0.55 20.01 -14.88
C MET A 1 1.52 19.41 -13.88
N GLY A 2 2.60 20.12 -13.54
CA GLY A 2 3.55 19.71 -12.51
C GLY A 2 3.44 20.61 -11.29
N ASN A 3 4.10 20.23 -10.21
CA ASN A 3 4.19 21.08 -9.02
C ASN A 3 4.86 22.42 -9.38
N GLY A 4 4.31 23.50 -8.85
CA GLY A 4 4.89 24.84 -8.97
C GLY A 4 5.62 25.20 -7.69
N ALA A 5 6.48 26.22 -7.72
CA ALA A 5 7.34 26.58 -6.58
C ALA A 5 6.59 26.86 -5.26
N ARG A 6 5.30 27.18 -5.29
CA ARG A 6 4.49 27.53 -4.10
C ARG A 6 3.25 26.65 -3.90
N ALA A 7 3.07 25.64 -4.74
CA ALA A 7 1.87 24.81 -4.68
C ALA A 7 2.08 23.43 -5.30
N VAL A 8 1.54 22.42 -4.63
CA VAL A 8 1.42 21.06 -5.14
C VAL A 8 0.12 20.96 -5.94
N THR A 9 0.17 20.24 -7.06
CA THR A 9 -1.03 19.94 -7.84
C THR A 9 -1.62 18.60 -7.41
N LEU A 10 -2.84 18.63 -6.89
CA LEU A 10 -3.62 17.45 -6.54
C LEU A 10 -4.63 17.11 -7.65
N PHE A 11 -4.96 15.84 -7.78
CA PHE A 11 -6.10 15.41 -8.58
C PHE A 11 -7.26 15.03 -7.67
N THR A 12 -8.39 15.68 -7.90
CA THR A 12 -9.60 15.54 -7.09
C THR A 12 -10.72 14.93 -7.94
N SER A 13 -11.86 14.61 -7.32
CA SER A 13 -13.06 14.14 -8.04
C SER A 13 -13.57 15.15 -9.08
N THR A 14 -13.23 16.43 -8.96
CA THR A 14 -13.60 17.50 -9.89
C THR A 14 -12.47 17.92 -10.84
N GLY A 15 -11.34 17.19 -10.84
CA GLY A 15 -10.17 17.46 -11.69
C GLY A 15 -8.97 17.99 -10.91
N PHE A 16 -8.03 18.62 -11.62
CA PHE A 16 -6.81 19.15 -11.02
C PHE A 16 -7.09 20.39 -10.17
N ALA A 17 -6.55 20.42 -8.96
CA ALA A 17 -6.58 21.55 -8.05
C ALA A 17 -5.17 21.80 -7.49
N SER A 18 -4.82 23.05 -7.21
CA SER A 18 -3.53 23.39 -6.60
C SER A 18 -3.74 23.70 -5.12
N VAL A 19 -2.83 23.19 -4.28
CA VAL A 19 -2.82 23.42 -2.83
C VAL A 19 -1.51 24.07 -2.44
N THR A 20 -1.61 25.23 -1.80
CA THR A 20 -0.47 25.95 -1.21
C THR A 20 -0.16 25.42 0.20
N VAL A 21 1.05 25.69 0.71
CA VAL A 21 1.43 25.31 2.08
C VAL A 21 0.47 25.90 3.11
N ALA A 22 0.10 27.17 2.98
CA ALA A 22 -0.85 27.82 3.90
C ALA A 22 -2.25 27.15 3.91
N GLN A 23 -2.75 26.74 2.74
CA GLN A 23 -4.01 25.98 2.66
C GLN A 23 -3.87 24.58 3.29
N TYR A 24 -2.70 23.97 3.16
CA TYR A 24 -2.42 22.67 3.76
C TYR A 24 -2.33 22.75 5.28
N VAL A 25 -1.62 23.75 5.83
CA VAL A 25 -1.56 24.05 7.28
C VAL A 25 -2.97 24.25 7.84
N ALA A 26 -3.78 25.11 7.21
CA ALA A 26 -5.16 25.33 7.65
C ALA A 26 -6.01 24.05 7.59
N ALA A 27 -5.79 23.17 6.61
CA ALA A 27 -6.48 21.89 6.55
C ALA A 27 -6.05 20.95 7.68
N VAL A 28 -4.76 20.92 8.03
CA VAL A 28 -4.21 20.11 9.12
C VAL A 28 -4.73 20.60 10.48
N GLU A 29 -4.77 21.91 10.72
CA GLU A 29 -5.36 22.47 11.95
C GLU A 29 -6.84 22.11 12.13
N ASN A 30 -7.60 22.04 11.02
CA ASN A 30 -9.01 21.70 11.05
C ASN A 30 -9.27 20.19 11.18
N LEU A 31 -8.42 19.35 10.57
CA LEU A 31 -8.58 17.90 10.55
C LEU A 31 -7.92 17.20 11.75
N GLN A 32 -6.89 17.81 12.33
CA GLN A 32 -6.10 17.31 13.46
C GLN A 32 -5.68 15.83 13.30
N PRO A 33 -4.94 15.47 12.24
CA PRO A 33 -4.47 14.10 12.06
C PRO A 33 -3.39 13.75 13.09
N ASP A 34 -3.36 12.50 13.58
CA ASP A 34 -2.32 12.04 14.52
C ASP A 34 -0.90 12.16 13.92
N VAL A 35 -0.79 11.94 12.61
CA VAL A 35 0.47 12.04 11.85
C VAL A 35 0.25 12.88 10.61
N VAL A 36 1.12 13.86 10.40
CA VAL A 36 1.16 14.71 9.20
C VAL A 36 2.52 14.63 8.53
N VAL A 37 2.49 14.64 7.19
CA VAL A 37 3.70 14.70 6.37
C VAL A 37 3.63 16.02 5.60
N PRO A 38 4.54 16.99 5.83
CA PRO A 38 4.59 18.22 5.06
C PRO A 38 4.62 17.94 3.55
N LEU A 39 4.13 18.92 2.77
CA LEU A 39 4.12 18.79 1.32
C LEU A 39 5.53 18.53 0.79
N ALA A 40 5.64 17.56 -0.13
CA ALA A 40 6.90 17.17 -0.74
C ALA A 40 6.76 17.23 -2.26
N ASP A 41 7.77 17.79 -2.95
CA ASP A 41 7.80 17.82 -4.41
C ASP A 41 8.26 16.47 -4.94
N SER A 42 7.33 15.51 -4.96
CA SER A 42 7.53 14.19 -5.57
C SER A 42 6.79 14.10 -6.91
N LEU A 43 7.39 13.38 -7.87
CA LEU A 43 6.83 13.19 -9.19
C LEU A 43 6.20 11.80 -9.33
N HIS A 44 4.95 11.76 -9.78
CA HIS A 44 4.28 10.54 -10.22
C HIS A 44 4.62 10.23 -11.69
N THR A 45 5.90 10.15 -12.04
CA THR A 45 6.32 9.77 -13.41
C THR A 45 7.16 8.50 -13.38
N SER A 46 6.88 7.57 -14.29
CA SER A 46 7.64 6.32 -14.45
C SER A 46 9.06 6.50 -14.96
N THR A 47 9.38 7.68 -15.50
CA THR A 47 10.71 8.07 -15.96
C THR A 47 11.44 8.88 -14.90
N THR A 48 12.69 8.50 -14.63
CA THR A 48 13.59 9.26 -13.77
C THR A 48 13.76 10.68 -14.34
N PRO A 49 13.46 11.71 -13.55
CA PRO A 49 13.63 13.10 -13.96
C PRO A 49 15.09 13.44 -14.27
N ALA A 50 15.31 14.46 -15.11
CA ALA A 50 16.64 15.03 -15.28
C ALA A 50 17.17 15.61 -13.95
N SER A 51 18.49 15.54 -13.73
CA SER A 51 19.14 15.96 -12.47
C SER A 51 18.75 17.37 -12.02
N ARG A 52 18.70 18.35 -12.92
CA ARG A 52 18.26 19.73 -12.61
C ARG A 52 16.84 19.81 -12.03
N LYS A 53 15.96 18.87 -12.39
CA LYS A 53 14.60 18.81 -11.84
C LYS A 53 14.61 18.18 -10.45
N LEU A 54 15.45 17.16 -10.23
CA LEU A 54 15.63 16.54 -8.91
C LEU A 54 16.16 17.55 -7.88
N THR A 55 17.14 18.38 -8.23
CA THR A 55 17.63 19.45 -7.34
C THR A 55 16.50 20.41 -6.95
N LYS A 56 15.70 20.87 -7.92
CA LYS A 56 14.56 21.76 -7.63
C LYS A 56 13.49 21.12 -6.75
N MET A 57 13.26 19.82 -6.90
CA MET A 57 12.32 19.09 -6.05
C MET A 57 12.77 19.09 -4.60
N VAL A 58 14.06 18.88 -4.36
CA VAL A 58 14.66 18.96 -3.03
C VAL A 58 14.54 20.38 -2.47
N GLU A 59 14.95 21.40 -3.24
CA GLU A 59 14.88 22.81 -2.84
C GLU A 59 13.45 23.22 -2.48
N HIS A 60 12.45 22.88 -3.31
CA HIS A 60 11.05 23.17 -2.99
C HIS A 60 10.57 22.44 -1.74
N THR A 61 11.00 21.19 -1.53
CA THR A 61 10.59 20.40 -0.36
C THR A 61 11.16 20.98 0.93
N GLU A 62 12.42 21.40 0.92
CA GLU A 62 13.05 22.14 2.03
C GLU A 62 12.25 23.41 2.36
N GLU A 63 12.00 24.27 1.36
CA GLU A 63 11.22 25.49 1.54
C GLU A 63 9.81 25.22 2.08
N TRP A 64 9.13 24.17 1.60
CA TRP A 64 7.78 23.83 2.03
C TRP A 64 7.71 23.23 3.42
N VAL A 65 8.74 22.48 3.85
CA VAL A 65 8.86 22.00 5.23
C VAL A 65 9.04 23.19 6.17
N ASP A 66 9.91 24.13 5.84
CA ASP A 66 10.10 25.36 6.62
C ASP A 66 8.84 26.22 6.70
N ASP A 67 8.17 26.44 5.56
CA ASP A 67 6.90 27.18 5.51
C ASP A 67 5.81 26.47 6.33
N PHE A 68 5.78 25.14 6.31
CA PHE A 68 4.83 24.35 7.08
C PHE A 68 5.07 24.52 8.58
N LEU A 69 6.31 24.32 9.05
CA LEU A 69 6.67 24.46 10.46
C LEU A 69 6.43 25.88 10.97
N ARG A 70 6.79 26.90 10.18
CA ARG A 70 6.49 28.31 10.49
C ARG A 70 4.99 28.59 10.56
N GLY A 71 4.18 27.89 9.76
CA GLY A 71 2.72 28.03 9.76
C GLY A 71 2.06 27.66 11.08
N PHE A 72 2.69 26.80 11.89
CA PHE A 72 2.21 26.43 13.23
C PHE A 72 2.85 27.27 14.35
N GLU A 73 3.70 28.25 14.00
CA GLU A 73 4.46 29.14 14.90
C GLU A 73 5.49 28.44 15.81
N SER A 74 5.12 27.34 16.47
CA SER A 74 5.99 26.59 17.38
C SER A 74 5.63 25.10 17.47
N ARG A 75 6.56 24.30 18.00
CA ARG A 75 6.35 22.87 18.25
C ARG A 75 5.27 22.64 19.31
N GLU A 76 5.15 23.52 20.28
CA GLU A 76 4.15 23.43 21.35
C GLU A 76 2.71 23.47 20.81
N HIS A 77 2.43 24.28 19.79
CA HIS A 77 1.10 24.32 19.15
C HIS A 77 0.76 22.97 18.47
N LEU A 78 1.73 22.33 17.82
CA LEU A 78 1.56 20.99 17.26
C LEU A 78 1.32 19.94 18.34
N ASP A 79 2.03 20.02 19.47
CA ASP A 79 1.86 19.12 20.61
C ASP A 79 0.50 19.30 21.30
N GLU A 80 0.00 20.54 21.42
CA GLU A 80 -1.35 20.85 21.93
C GLU A 80 -2.45 20.24 21.04
N LEU A 81 -2.23 20.20 19.72
CA LEU A 81 -3.11 19.55 18.76
C LEU A 81 -2.90 18.02 18.70
N GLY A 82 -1.87 17.48 19.35
CA GLY A 82 -1.53 16.06 19.30
C GLY A 82 -0.99 15.58 17.95
N ILE A 83 -0.38 16.46 17.17
CA ILE A 83 0.04 16.18 15.79
C ILE A 83 1.53 15.82 15.73
N SER A 84 1.83 14.63 15.19
CA SER A 84 3.21 14.19 14.93
C SER A 84 3.64 14.56 13.51
N VAL A 85 4.77 15.27 13.37
CA VAL A 85 5.28 15.73 12.07
C VAL A 85 6.35 14.79 11.54
N PHE A 86 6.12 14.22 10.36
CA PHE A 86 7.05 13.32 9.69
C PHE A 86 7.67 14.01 8.48
N ALA A 87 8.97 14.35 8.53
CA ALA A 87 9.63 15.06 7.43
C ALA A 87 9.80 14.15 6.20
N PRO A 88 9.46 14.62 4.99
CA PRO A 88 9.57 13.81 3.78
C PRO A 88 11.04 13.63 3.35
N VAL A 89 11.48 12.40 3.11
CA VAL A 89 12.76 12.06 2.48
C VAL A 89 12.47 11.57 1.08
N LEU A 90 12.84 12.39 0.09
CA LEU A 90 12.48 12.18 -1.31
C LEU A 90 13.21 10.97 -1.93
N PRO A 91 12.68 10.38 -3.01
CA PRO A 91 13.33 9.29 -3.75
C PRO A 91 14.40 9.86 -4.69
N VAL A 92 15.39 10.56 -4.13
CA VAL A 92 16.47 11.26 -4.82
C VAL A 92 17.81 10.71 -4.32
N GLU A 93 18.82 10.65 -5.17
CA GLU A 93 20.15 10.19 -4.72
C GLU A 93 20.72 11.13 -3.64
N MET A 94 21.34 10.55 -2.60
CA MET A 94 21.87 11.28 -1.44
C MET A 94 22.68 12.54 -1.79
N PRO A 95 23.62 12.53 -2.78
CA PRO A 95 24.41 13.72 -3.10
C PRO A 95 23.58 14.94 -3.55
N LEU A 96 22.36 14.73 -4.06
CA LEU A 96 21.48 15.81 -4.50
C LEU A 96 20.56 16.33 -3.39
N GLN A 97 20.37 15.58 -2.31
CA GLN A 97 19.53 15.97 -1.17
C GLN A 97 20.29 16.15 0.15
N TRP A 98 21.62 16.09 0.12
CA TRP A 98 22.49 16.16 1.30
C TRP A 98 22.32 17.45 2.13
N ASP A 99 22.11 18.60 1.47
CA ASP A 99 21.86 19.89 2.12
C ASP A 99 20.54 19.88 2.88
N TYR A 100 19.47 19.41 2.24
CA TYR A 100 18.17 19.22 2.88
C TYR A 100 18.23 18.25 4.06
N LEU A 101 18.89 17.10 3.92
CA LEU A 101 19.03 16.13 5.03
C LEU A 101 19.87 16.67 6.18
N ARG A 102 20.88 17.49 5.87
CA ARG A 102 21.66 18.21 6.89
C ARG A 102 20.80 19.23 7.61
N HIS A 103 20.03 20.02 6.88
CA HIS A 103 19.06 20.95 7.46
C HIS A 103 18.05 20.23 8.38
N LEU A 104 17.50 19.09 7.94
CA LEU A 104 16.65 18.27 8.80
C LEU A 104 17.36 17.87 10.09
N ALA A 105 18.61 17.41 10.01
CA ALA A 105 19.38 16.90 11.13
C ALA A 105 19.91 17.99 12.09
N GLU A 106 20.24 19.17 11.58
CA GLU A 106 20.92 20.24 12.33
C GLU A 106 19.96 21.35 12.79
N ASP A 107 18.96 21.70 11.97
CA ASP A 107 18.15 22.90 12.19
C ASP A 107 16.74 22.60 12.70
N VAL A 108 16.11 21.53 12.21
CA VAL A 108 14.68 21.27 12.50
C VAL A 108 14.39 19.94 13.21
N THR A 109 15.39 19.11 13.54
CA THR A 109 15.20 17.80 14.20
C THR A 109 14.23 17.86 15.39
N GLU A 110 14.38 18.86 16.27
CA GLU A 110 13.55 19.01 17.48
C GLU A 110 12.07 19.30 17.18
N SER A 111 11.75 19.76 15.97
CA SER A 111 10.37 19.97 15.52
C SER A 111 9.73 18.71 14.92
N LEU A 112 10.52 17.66 14.70
CA LEU A 112 10.09 16.44 14.01
C LEU A 112 9.76 15.32 14.98
N SER A 113 8.81 14.49 14.57
CA SER A 113 8.39 13.28 15.29
C SER A 113 8.72 12.00 14.52
N GLY A 114 9.19 12.11 13.27
CA GLY A 114 9.43 10.98 12.39
C GLY A 114 9.95 11.40 11.01
N LEU A 115 10.18 10.41 10.15
CA LEU A 115 10.58 10.59 8.75
C LEU A 115 9.64 9.83 7.82
N ALA A 116 9.26 10.46 6.72
CA ALA A 116 8.44 9.91 5.66
C ALA A 116 9.33 9.51 4.46
N ILE A 117 9.67 8.24 4.34
CA ILE A 117 10.69 7.72 3.42
C ILE A 117 10.04 7.29 2.09
N TYR A 118 10.38 7.97 1.00
CA TYR A 118 9.83 7.66 -0.33
C TYR A 118 10.65 6.59 -1.10
N ASP A 119 11.90 6.35 -0.69
CA ASP A 119 12.74 5.26 -1.20
C ASP A 119 13.52 4.63 -0.04
N THR A 120 13.20 3.38 0.26
CA THR A 120 13.81 2.66 1.40
C THR A 120 15.27 2.30 1.17
N ASN A 121 15.77 2.37 -0.06
CA ASN A 121 17.18 2.12 -0.35
C ASN A 121 18.11 3.19 0.21
N LEU A 122 17.58 4.36 0.61
CA LEU A 122 18.34 5.45 1.21
C LEU A 122 18.62 5.25 2.70
N LEU A 123 17.89 4.35 3.37
CA LEU A 123 17.95 4.17 4.83
C LEU A 123 19.36 3.81 5.36
N PRO A 124 20.12 2.89 4.75
CA PRO A 124 21.47 2.56 5.24
C PRO A 124 22.41 3.78 5.27
N ASP A 125 22.37 4.60 4.22
CA ASP A 125 23.15 5.83 4.12
C ASP A 125 22.68 6.91 5.10
N LEU A 126 21.36 7.01 5.31
CA LEU A 126 20.75 7.98 6.21
C LEU A 126 21.16 7.72 7.67
N ASP A 127 21.06 6.48 8.12
CA ASP A 127 21.42 6.09 9.50
C ASP A 127 22.93 6.23 9.77
N GLU A 128 23.77 5.98 8.77
CA GLU A 128 25.23 6.15 8.90
C GLU A 128 25.64 7.62 8.98
N LYS A 129 25.09 8.46 8.09
CA LYS A 129 25.55 9.86 7.89
C LYS A 129 24.84 10.86 8.76
N TYR A 130 23.58 10.64 9.11
CA TYR A 130 22.71 11.60 9.81
C TYR A 130 22.19 11.02 11.13
N LYS A 131 23.10 10.77 12.07
CA LYS A 131 22.80 10.19 13.39
C LYS A 131 21.63 10.84 14.16
N PRO A 132 21.41 12.18 14.14
CA PRO A 132 20.25 12.79 14.81
C PRO A 132 18.90 12.27 14.29
N LEU A 133 18.83 11.83 13.04
CA LEU A 133 17.62 11.30 12.42
C LEU A 133 17.39 9.81 12.71
N GLY A 134 18.44 9.10 13.15
CA GLY A 134 18.41 7.66 13.41
C GLY A 134 17.37 7.21 14.45
N PRO A 135 17.15 7.91 15.58
CA PRO A 135 16.12 7.54 16.54
C PRO A 135 14.68 7.79 16.10
N LEU A 136 14.46 8.59 15.05
CA LEU A 136 13.11 8.96 14.60
C LEU A 136 12.41 7.75 13.93
N PRO A 137 11.11 7.53 14.17
CA PRO A 137 10.31 6.53 13.46
C PRO A 137 10.26 6.78 11.94
N LYS A 138 10.34 5.72 11.13
CA LYS A 138 10.29 5.79 9.67
C LYS A 138 8.98 5.25 9.12
N LEU A 139 8.21 6.14 8.49
CA LEU A 139 7.03 5.83 7.69
C LEU A 139 7.44 5.64 6.23
N SER A 140 7.27 4.43 5.70
CA SER A 140 7.56 4.09 4.31
C SER A 140 6.40 4.47 3.39
N PHE A 141 6.68 5.34 2.42
CA PHE A 141 5.88 5.59 1.23
C PHE A 141 6.34 4.76 0.02
N ASP A 142 7.46 4.06 0.13
CA ASP A 142 7.90 3.05 -0.83
C ASP A 142 7.00 1.81 -0.70
N GLN A 143 5.95 1.72 -1.50
CA GLN A 143 4.89 0.73 -1.33
C GLN A 143 5.42 -0.71 -1.56
N PRO A 144 5.47 -1.57 -0.52
CA PRO A 144 5.93 -2.94 -0.67
C PRO A 144 4.99 -3.72 -1.58
N LYS A 145 5.56 -4.57 -2.46
CA LYS A 145 4.79 -5.34 -3.44
C LYS A 145 4.41 -6.75 -2.96
N SER A 146 5.05 -7.22 -1.90
CA SER A 146 4.82 -8.55 -1.30
C SER A 146 5.31 -8.57 0.15
N PRO A 147 4.93 -9.59 0.95
CA PRO A 147 5.44 -9.77 2.31
C PRO A 147 6.98 -9.82 2.40
N HIS A 148 7.66 -10.34 1.37
CA HIS A 148 9.13 -10.30 1.31
C HIS A 148 9.68 -8.87 1.27
N HIS A 149 9.01 -7.96 0.55
CA HIS A 149 9.39 -6.55 0.55
C HIS A 149 9.13 -5.91 1.90
N VAL A 150 8.04 -6.28 2.60
CA VAL A 150 7.77 -5.81 3.96
C VAL A 150 8.90 -6.22 4.91
N LEU A 151 9.28 -7.50 4.91
CA LEU A 151 10.39 -7.99 5.75
C LEU A 151 11.71 -7.28 5.42
N ARG A 152 11.98 -7.01 4.13
CA ARG A 152 13.14 -6.21 3.72
C ARG A 152 13.09 -4.79 4.28
N GLN A 153 11.94 -4.12 4.21
CA GLN A 153 11.80 -2.76 4.73
C GLN A 153 12.00 -2.71 6.25
N VAL A 154 11.43 -3.67 6.98
CA VAL A 154 11.65 -3.81 8.44
C VAL A 154 13.13 -4.05 8.75
N SER A 155 13.81 -4.90 7.97
CA SER A 155 15.26 -5.14 8.05
C SER A 155 16.10 -3.87 7.84
N LEU A 156 15.59 -2.91 7.06
CA LEU A 156 16.24 -1.62 6.82
C LEU A 156 15.87 -0.55 7.86
N GLY A 157 15.04 -0.88 8.85
CA GLY A 157 14.63 0.06 9.91
C GLY A 157 13.33 0.82 9.65
N VAL A 158 12.46 0.34 8.75
CA VAL A 158 11.10 0.90 8.60
C VAL A 158 10.20 0.47 9.75
N ASP A 159 9.47 1.43 10.35
CA ASP A 159 8.56 1.19 11.46
C ASP A 159 7.08 1.14 11.03
N LEU A 160 6.71 1.99 10.06
CA LEU A 160 5.34 2.11 9.57
C LEU A 160 5.33 1.92 8.05
N CYS A 161 4.38 1.14 7.52
CA CYS A 161 4.22 0.98 6.08
C CYS A 161 2.75 0.80 5.69
N ALA A 162 2.41 1.26 4.48
CA ALA A 162 1.12 1.00 3.87
C ALA A 162 1.18 -0.27 3.00
N LEU A 163 0.12 -1.08 3.00
CA LEU A 163 0.09 -2.38 2.32
C LEU A 163 -0.98 -2.43 1.23
N PRO A 164 -0.85 -1.62 0.14
CA PRO A 164 -1.87 -1.53 -0.89
C PRO A 164 -2.09 -2.85 -1.63
N PHE A 165 -1.11 -3.77 -1.62
CA PHE A 165 -1.25 -5.08 -2.25
C PHE A 165 -2.36 -5.94 -1.60
N VAL A 166 -2.70 -5.72 -0.32
CA VAL A 166 -3.74 -6.49 0.38
C VAL A 166 -5.12 -6.28 -0.24
N ASN A 167 -5.40 -5.05 -0.68
CA ASN A 167 -6.64 -4.75 -1.42
C ASN A 167 -6.61 -5.39 -2.80
N SER A 168 -5.50 -5.20 -3.54
CA SER A 168 -5.34 -5.73 -4.90
C SER A 168 -5.46 -7.26 -4.94
N ILE A 169 -4.88 -7.96 -3.97
CA ILE A 169 -4.86 -9.43 -3.91
C ILE A 169 -6.25 -9.98 -3.52
N SER A 170 -6.96 -9.28 -2.63
CA SER A 170 -8.35 -9.59 -2.29
C SER A 170 -9.27 -9.39 -3.49
N ASP A 171 -9.14 -8.28 -4.22
CA ASP A 171 -9.89 -8.00 -5.44
C ASP A 171 -9.63 -9.03 -6.55
N ALA A 172 -8.39 -9.51 -6.63
CA ALA A 172 -7.98 -10.57 -7.55
C ALA A 172 -8.53 -11.96 -7.17
N GLY A 173 -9.17 -12.10 -6.01
CA GLY A 173 -9.73 -13.35 -5.52
C GLY A 173 -8.71 -14.29 -4.90
N ILE A 174 -7.61 -13.76 -4.37
CA ILE A 174 -6.57 -14.55 -3.72
C ILE A 174 -6.76 -14.48 -2.21
N ALA A 175 -6.73 -15.64 -1.53
CA ALA A 175 -6.67 -15.73 -0.08
C ALA A 175 -5.22 -15.99 0.34
N LEU A 176 -4.63 -15.08 1.12
CA LEU A 176 -3.26 -15.21 1.64
C LEU A 176 -3.17 -16.39 2.62
N THR A 177 -2.06 -17.13 2.61
CA THR A 177 -1.89 -18.34 3.44
C THR A 177 -0.54 -18.43 4.13
N PHE A 178 0.36 -17.48 3.90
CA PHE A 178 1.68 -17.46 4.54
C PHE A 178 1.57 -17.15 6.04
N THR A 179 2.57 -17.59 6.81
CA THR A 179 2.73 -17.25 8.24
C THR A 179 4.14 -16.75 8.51
N PHE A 180 4.31 -15.93 9.54
CA PHE A 180 5.63 -15.52 10.02
C PHE A 180 5.72 -15.66 11.55
N PRO A 181 6.76 -16.31 12.10
CA PRO A 181 7.76 -17.10 11.36
C PRO A 181 7.07 -18.24 10.57
N PRO A 182 7.70 -18.76 9.49
CA PRO A 182 7.16 -19.91 8.79
C PRO A 182 7.02 -21.08 9.77
N ALA A 183 5.92 -21.83 9.68
CA ALA A 183 5.73 -23.01 10.49
C ALA A 183 6.86 -24.01 10.17
N LEU A 184 7.51 -24.54 11.22
CA LEU A 184 8.48 -25.63 11.08
C LEU A 184 7.68 -26.88 10.67
N GLY A 185 7.61 -27.15 9.37
CA GLY A 185 6.88 -28.29 8.84
C GLY A 185 7.75 -29.55 8.89
N GLU A 186 7.11 -30.72 9.01
CA GLU A 186 7.80 -32.00 8.70
C GLU A 186 8.27 -32.04 7.24
N ASP A 187 7.69 -31.19 6.38
CA ASP A 187 8.03 -30.97 4.97
C ASP A 187 9.14 -29.92 4.73
N ASP A 188 9.81 -29.42 5.78
CA ASP A 188 11.10 -28.69 5.66
C ASP A 188 12.24 -29.65 5.23
N ALA A 189 11.91 -30.66 4.43
CA ALA A 189 12.87 -31.50 3.75
C ALA A 189 13.70 -30.60 2.83
N GLU A 190 14.99 -30.59 3.10
CA GLU A 190 16.00 -29.85 2.35
C GLU A 190 15.81 -30.07 0.83
N GLY A 191 15.23 -29.10 0.13
CA GLY A 191 14.96 -29.14 -1.32
C GLY A 191 13.48 -29.14 -1.77
N ALA A 192 12.49 -29.02 -0.89
CA ALA A 192 11.11 -28.76 -1.31
C ALA A 192 10.96 -27.40 -2.04
N PRO A 193 10.12 -27.31 -3.09
CA PRO A 193 9.90 -26.04 -3.78
C PRO A 193 9.20 -25.03 -2.86
N PRO A 194 9.50 -23.72 -2.98
CA PRO A 194 8.82 -22.68 -2.22
C PRO A 194 7.30 -22.72 -2.43
N GLN A 195 6.55 -22.50 -1.36
CA GLN A 195 5.10 -22.47 -1.38
C GLN A 195 4.57 -21.12 -1.86
N PRO A 196 3.41 -21.07 -2.54
CA PRO A 196 2.80 -19.80 -2.91
C PRO A 196 2.34 -19.04 -1.66
N LEU A 197 2.38 -17.70 -1.73
CA LEU A 197 1.94 -16.81 -0.64
C LEU A 197 0.42 -16.82 -0.41
N GLY A 198 -0.35 -17.42 -1.31
CA GLY A 198 -1.80 -17.50 -1.21
C GLY A 198 -2.39 -18.49 -2.21
N ILE A 199 -3.69 -18.75 -2.06
CA ILE A 199 -4.46 -19.64 -2.92
C ILE A 199 -5.43 -18.85 -3.78
N ASN A 200 -5.67 -19.33 -5.00
CA ASN A 200 -6.57 -18.70 -5.95
C ASN A 200 -8.01 -19.22 -5.78
N MET A 201 -8.88 -18.40 -5.21
CA MET A 201 -10.29 -18.77 -4.95
C MET A 201 -11.14 -18.92 -6.21
N TRP A 202 -10.59 -18.66 -7.41
CA TRP A 202 -11.23 -18.95 -8.68
C TRP A 202 -10.95 -20.37 -9.19
N SER A 203 -10.05 -21.12 -8.57
CA SER A 203 -9.77 -22.52 -8.93
C SER A 203 -11.02 -23.41 -8.81
N GLU A 204 -11.19 -24.35 -9.74
CA GLU A 204 -12.32 -25.29 -9.73
C GLU A 204 -12.27 -26.26 -8.54
N GLU A 205 -11.07 -26.49 -7.99
CA GLU A 205 -10.87 -27.34 -6.82
C GLU A 205 -11.66 -26.85 -5.59
N HIS A 206 -11.99 -25.56 -5.56
CA HIS A 206 -12.74 -24.96 -4.46
C HIS A 206 -14.25 -25.14 -4.59
N ASN A 207 -14.78 -25.61 -5.73
CA ASN A 207 -16.24 -25.75 -5.95
C ASN A 207 -16.94 -26.64 -4.91
N THR A 208 -16.23 -27.65 -4.38
CA THR A 208 -16.76 -28.61 -3.40
C THR A 208 -15.97 -28.64 -2.09
N ALA A 209 -15.01 -27.72 -1.92
CA ALA A 209 -14.15 -27.66 -0.76
C ALA A 209 -14.90 -27.10 0.47
N VAL A 210 -15.33 -28.00 1.36
CA VAL A 210 -16.04 -27.68 2.61
C VAL A 210 -15.07 -27.48 3.79
N VAL A 211 -13.94 -26.84 3.50
CA VAL A 211 -12.86 -26.51 4.45
C VAL A 211 -12.67 -24.99 4.52
N PRO A 212 -12.10 -24.42 5.60
CA PRO A 212 -11.82 -22.99 5.70
C PRO A 212 -10.78 -22.53 4.66
N LEU A 213 -10.58 -21.21 4.51
CA LEU A 213 -9.54 -20.68 3.62
C LEU A 213 -8.15 -21.11 4.07
N GLN A 214 -7.91 -21.10 5.39
CA GLN A 214 -6.68 -21.57 6.01
C GLN A 214 -7.04 -22.32 7.30
N GLU A 215 -6.47 -23.50 7.49
CA GLU A 215 -6.64 -24.27 8.72
C GLU A 215 -6.04 -23.51 9.92
N GLY A 216 -6.75 -23.51 11.04
CA GLY A 216 -6.34 -22.78 12.25
C GLY A 216 -6.52 -21.26 12.20
N CYS A 217 -6.98 -20.67 11.09
CA CYS A 217 -7.25 -19.24 11.01
C CYS A 217 -8.52 -18.86 11.80
N GLU A 218 -8.40 -17.86 12.66
CA GLU A 218 -9.45 -17.43 13.60
C GLU A 218 -10.33 -16.30 13.04
N CYS A 219 -10.11 -15.87 11.80
CA CYS A 219 -10.87 -14.79 11.19
C CYS A 219 -12.36 -15.18 10.99
N TYR A 220 -13.23 -14.18 10.86
CA TYR A 220 -14.66 -14.41 10.66
C TYR A 220 -14.95 -15.29 9.42
N ALA A 221 -14.20 -15.11 8.33
CA ALA A 221 -14.39 -15.89 7.11
C ALA A 221 -14.08 -17.38 7.32
N CYS A 222 -12.97 -17.72 7.98
CA CYS A 222 -12.56 -19.10 8.24
C CYS A 222 -13.40 -19.80 9.32
N THR A 223 -13.88 -19.06 10.31
CA THR A 223 -14.67 -19.64 11.42
C THR A 223 -16.15 -19.85 11.06
N ARG A 224 -16.68 -19.15 10.05
CA ARG A 224 -18.11 -19.20 9.69
C ARG A 224 -18.39 -19.75 8.30
N HIS A 225 -17.39 -19.75 7.40
CA HIS A 225 -17.58 -20.10 6.00
C HIS A 225 -16.50 -21.05 5.52
N HIS A 226 -16.72 -21.62 4.34
CA HIS A 226 -15.79 -22.56 3.69
C HIS A 226 -15.48 -22.11 2.26
N ARG A 227 -14.41 -22.67 1.69
CA ARG A 227 -13.91 -22.34 0.34
C ARG A 227 -14.99 -22.45 -0.74
N ALA A 228 -15.83 -23.47 -0.72
CA ALA A 228 -16.92 -23.62 -1.69
C ALA A 228 -17.97 -22.50 -1.64
N TYR A 229 -18.31 -22.01 -0.44
CA TYR A 229 -19.22 -20.89 -0.31
C TYR A 229 -18.61 -19.61 -0.88
N LEU A 230 -17.33 -19.37 -0.59
CA LEU A 230 -16.63 -18.19 -1.10
C LEU A 230 -16.47 -18.24 -2.62
N LYS A 231 -16.09 -19.40 -3.17
CA LYS A 231 -16.03 -19.66 -4.61
C LYS A 231 -17.39 -19.39 -5.28
N HIS A 232 -18.48 -19.87 -4.69
CA HIS A 232 -19.84 -19.59 -5.16
C HIS A 232 -20.14 -18.08 -5.20
N LEU A 233 -19.86 -17.34 -4.12
CA LEU A 233 -20.08 -15.89 -4.07
C LEU A 233 -19.27 -15.14 -5.14
N LEU A 234 -18.00 -15.49 -5.33
CA LEU A 234 -17.14 -14.90 -6.36
C LEU A 234 -17.69 -15.20 -7.76
N SER A 235 -18.08 -16.45 -8.03
CA SER A 235 -18.71 -16.84 -9.29
C SER A 235 -20.05 -16.13 -9.54
N ALA A 236 -20.85 -15.90 -8.50
CA ALA A 236 -22.10 -15.14 -8.56
C ALA A 236 -21.88 -13.62 -8.65
N LYS A 237 -20.62 -13.15 -8.56
CA LYS A 237 -20.23 -11.74 -8.52
C LYS A 237 -20.87 -10.96 -7.37
N GLU A 238 -21.05 -11.64 -6.23
CA GLU A 238 -21.59 -11.07 -5.01
C GLU A 238 -20.49 -10.37 -4.20
N MET A 239 -20.72 -9.09 -3.85
CA MET A 239 -19.76 -8.24 -3.10
C MET A 239 -19.26 -8.90 -1.80
N LEU A 240 -20.09 -9.74 -1.18
CA LEU A 240 -19.75 -10.45 0.05
C LEU A 240 -18.51 -11.35 -0.12
N GLY A 241 -18.28 -11.93 -1.31
CA GLY A 241 -17.10 -12.76 -1.57
C GLY A 241 -15.79 -12.00 -1.36
N TRP A 242 -15.68 -10.79 -1.92
CA TRP A 242 -14.49 -9.95 -1.75
C TRP A 242 -14.38 -9.38 -0.34
N ASN A 243 -15.49 -9.05 0.32
CA ASN A 243 -15.45 -8.61 1.72
C ASN A 243 -14.90 -9.69 2.65
N LEU A 244 -15.31 -10.96 2.47
CA LEU A 244 -14.79 -12.09 3.24
C LEU A 244 -13.30 -12.34 2.96
N LEU A 245 -12.85 -12.16 1.71
CA LEU A 245 -11.42 -12.19 1.36
C LEU A 245 -10.63 -11.07 2.05
N GLN A 246 -11.15 -9.84 2.05
CA GLN A 246 -10.51 -8.73 2.75
C GLN A 246 -10.38 -9.02 4.25
N ILE A 247 -11.46 -9.50 4.90
CA ILE A 247 -11.42 -9.88 6.32
C ILE A 247 -10.33 -10.93 6.59
N HIS A 248 -10.24 -11.96 5.75
CA HIS A 248 -9.21 -12.99 5.88
C HIS A 248 -7.80 -12.45 5.65
N ASN A 249 -7.59 -11.72 4.55
CA ASN A 249 -6.26 -11.22 4.16
C ASN A 249 -5.73 -10.18 5.15
N HIS A 250 -6.58 -9.29 5.68
CA HIS A 250 -6.19 -8.37 6.74
C HIS A 250 -5.81 -9.13 8.01
N HIS A 251 -6.57 -10.15 8.41
CA HIS A 251 -6.21 -10.97 9.57
C HIS A 251 -4.86 -11.69 9.41
N VAL A 252 -4.58 -12.24 8.23
CA VAL A 252 -3.27 -12.87 7.92
C VAL A 252 -2.14 -11.85 8.05
N VAL A 253 -2.33 -10.64 7.53
CA VAL A 253 -1.35 -9.55 7.64
C VAL A 253 -1.18 -9.09 9.09
N ASP A 254 -2.25 -9.00 9.87
CA ASP A 254 -2.17 -8.64 11.29
C ASP A 254 -1.33 -9.68 12.07
N LYS A 255 -1.57 -10.98 11.80
CA LYS A 255 -0.76 -12.08 12.36
C LYS A 255 0.68 -12.08 11.88
N PHE A 256 0.91 -11.70 10.63
CA PHE A 256 2.25 -11.53 10.08
C PHE A 256 3.04 -10.45 10.83
N PHE A 257 2.44 -9.28 11.09
CA PHE A 257 3.09 -8.24 11.89
C PHE A 257 3.22 -8.60 13.37
N GLU A 258 2.28 -9.37 13.93
CA GLU A 258 2.43 -9.96 15.27
C GLU A 258 3.68 -10.85 15.34
N GLY A 259 3.87 -11.72 14.35
CA GLY A 259 5.06 -12.55 14.20
C GLY A 259 6.35 -11.74 14.07
N ILE A 260 6.35 -10.69 13.24
CA ILE A 260 7.52 -9.80 13.07
C ILE A 260 7.94 -9.21 14.41
N ARG A 261 6.99 -8.64 15.16
CA ARG A 261 7.27 -8.06 16.48
C ARG A 261 7.75 -9.13 17.48
N ALA A 262 7.17 -10.33 17.45
CA ALA A 262 7.58 -11.43 18.31
C ALA A 262 9.03 -11.88 18.02
N GLU A 263 9.43 -11.99 16.76
CA GLU A 263 10.81 -12.32 16.39
C GLU A 263 11.79 -11.20 16.75
N LEU A 264 11.46 -9.95 16.45
CA LEU A 264 12.29 -8.79 16.84
C LEU A 264 12.46 -8.68 18.36
N SER A 265 11.46 -9.07 19.16
CA SER A 265 11.56 -9.05 20.63
C SER A 265 12.56 -10.08 21.18
N LYS A 266 12.90 -11.11 20.41
CA LYS A 266 13.93 -12.10 20.75
C LYS A 266 15.33 -11.61 20.40
N GLY A 267 15.43 -10.81 19.34
CA GLY A 267 16.66 -10.18 18.87
C GLY A 267 16.64 -9.94 17.36
N VAL A 268 17.52 -9.05 16.89
CA VAL A 268 17.65 -8.73 15.45
C VAL A 268 18.17 -9.94 14.68
N ASP A 269 19.07 -10.72 15.27
CA ASP A 269 19.63 -11.93 14.65
C ASP A 269 18.55 -13.01 14.45
N GLU A 270 17.66 -13.20 15.44
CA GLU A 270 16.52 -14.11 15.35
C GLU A 270 15.52 -13.68 14.26
N PHE A 271 15.25 -12.38 14.17
CA PHE A 271 14.42 -11.83 13.09
C PHE A 271 15.03 -12.09 11.72
N GLU A 272 16.34 -11.83 11.54
CA GLU A 272 17.01 -12.06 10.26
C GLU A 272 17.04 -13.54 9.88
N GLU A 273 17.18 -14.45 10.85
CA GLU A 273 17.10 -15.89 10.60
C GLU A 273 15.67 -16.31 10.20
N SER A 274 14.65 -15.81 10.90
CA SER A 274 13.24 -16.02 10.53
C SER A 274 12.90 -15.45 9.16
N ARG A 275 13.48 -14.30 8.79
CA ARG A 275 13.36 -13.70 7.46
C ARG A 275 14.02 -14.57 6.38
N LYS A 276 15.21 -15.12 6.61
CA LYS A 276 15.86 -16.07 5.68
C LYS A 276 15.02 -17.34 5.50
N ARG A 277 14.48 -17.89 6.59
CA ARG A 277 13.57 -19.04 6.53
C ARG A 277 12.32 -18.71 5.71
N PHE A 278 11.73 -17.54 5.90
CA PHE A 278 10.57 -17.09 5.12
C PHE A 278 10.90 -16.96 3.63
N LEU A 279 12.08 -16.44 3.27
CA LEU A 279 12.57 -16.35 1.89
C LEU A 279 12.76 -17.73 1.22
N ALA A 280 13.12 -18.75 2.00
CA ALA A 280 13.25 -20.12 1.50
C ALA A 280 11.88 -20.82 1.39
N ALA A 281 10.97 -20.55 2.34
CA ALA A 281 9.68 -21.23 2.44
C ALA A 281 8.65 -20.75 1.41
N TYR A 282 8.69 -19.48 0.98
CA TYR A 282 7.65 -18.89 0.14
C TYR A 282 8.18 -18.28 -1.16
N GLU A 283 7.34 -18.32 -2.20
CA GLU A 283 7.58 -17.68 -3.48
C GLU A 283 7.66 -16.14 -3.34
N PRO A 284 8.61 -15.45 -4.01
CA PRO A 284 8.80 -14.00 -3.84
C PRO A 284 7.61 -13.13 -4.27
N ALA A 285 6.86 -13.60 -5.27
CA ALA A 285 5.78 -12.88 -5.92
C ALA A 285 4.43 -13.33 -5.37
N LEU A 286 3.48 -12.39 -5.29
CA LEU A 286 2.09 -12.73 -4.99
C LEU A 286 1.49 -13.51 -6.17
N PRO A 287 0.61 -14.50 -5.91
CA PRO A 287 -0.07 -15.24 -6.97
C PRO A 287 -0.89 -14.32 -7.88
N ASP A 288 -0.90 -14.62 -9.18
CA ASP A 288 -1.79 -13.96 -10.12
C ASP A 288 -3.23 -14.42 -9.91
N GLY A 289 -4.15 -13.49 -9.65
CA GLY A 289 -5.57 -13.79 -9.65
C GLY A 289 -6.10 -13.96 -11.06
N THR A 290 -6.78 -15.08 -11.32
CA THR A 290 -7.35 -15.38 -12.65
C THR A 290 -8.78 -14.86 -12.83
N GLY A 291 -9.36 -14.24 -11.80
CA GLY A 291 -10.76 -13.86 -11.82
C GLY A 291 -11.05 -12.40 -12.07
N GLU A 292 -12.35 -12.12 -12.21
CA GLU A 292 -12.83 -10.77 -12.45
C GLU A 292 -12.89 -10.01 -11.11
N ARG A 293 -12.15 -8.90 -11.04
CA ARG A 293 -12.24 -7.93 -9.93
C ARG A 293 -13.69 -7.44 -9.71
N PRO A 294 -14.03 -6.94 -8.51
CA PRO A 294 -15.24 -6.17 -8.33
C PRO A 294 -15.28 -4.99 -9.31
N ARG A 295 -16.49 -4.54 -9.63
CA ARG A 295 -16.69 -3.31 -10.42
C ARG A 295 -15.90 -2.17 -9.76
N ALA A 296 -14.96 -1.60 -10.51
CA ALA A 296 -14.15 -0.48 -10.09
C ALA A 296 -15.02 0.71 -9.68
N ARG A 297 -14.73 1.24 -8.50
CA ARG A 297 -15.30 2.48 -7.94
C ARG A 297 -14.22 3.57 -7.91
N GLY A 298 -14.61 4.81 -7.60
CA GLY A 298 -13.74 5.99 -7.62
C GLY A 298 -12.34 5.78 -7.03
N TYR A 299 -12.22 5.11 -5.88
CA TYR A 299 -10.93 4.85 -5.21
C TYR A 299 -10.00 3.86 -5.93
N HIS A 300 -10.49 3.12 -6.93
CA HIS A 300 -9.64 2.26 -7.77
C HIS A 300 -9.10 2.98 -9.01
N PHE A 301 -9.61 4.18 -9.29
CA PHE A 301 -9.06 5.01 -10.35
C PHE A 301 -7.83 5.70 -9.79
N LYS A 302 -6.72 5.56 -10.51
CA LYS A 302 -5.53 6.32 -10.20
C LYS A 302 -5.75 7.71 -10.78
N SER A 303 -5.22 8.70 -10.09
CA SER A 303 -5.21 10.10 -10.47
C SER A 303 -4.33 10.40 -11.70
N GLU A 304 -4.36 9.54 -12.70
CA GLU A 304 -3.49 9.55 -13.87
C GLU A 304 -4.28 10.01 -15.09
N ALA A 305 -3.71 10.94 -15.86
CA ALA A 305 -4.30 11.39 -17.11
C ALA A 305 -4.27 10.25 -18.14
N GLY A 306 -5.42 9.94 -18.74
CA GLY A 306 -5.53 8.92 -19.78
C GLY A 306 -5.74 7.49 -19.28
N GLN A 307 -6.16 7.29 -18.02
CA GLN A 307 -6.48 5.95 -17.51
C GLN A 307 -7.56 5.27 -18.36
N GLU A 308 -7.28 4.05 -18.83
CA GLU A 308 -8.22 3.25 -19.60
C GLU A 308 -9.49 2.91 -18.79
N LYS A 309 -10.60 2.64 -19.49
CA LYS A 309 -11.84 2.19 -18.83
C LYS A 309 -11.61 0.85 -18.14
N ILE A 310 -11.49 0.91 -16.82
CA ILE A 310 -11.29 -0.25 -15.95
C ILE A 310 -12.49 -1.21 -15.98
N ASN A 311 -13.70 -0.66 -15.97
CA ASN A 311 -14.92 -1.46 -16.01
C ASN A 311 -15.31 -1.75 -17.46
N LYS A 312 -15.44 -3.03 -17.80
CA LYS A 312 -16.06 -3.46 -19.05
C LYS A 312 -17.50 -2.93 -19.10
N SER A 313 -17.93 -2.43 -20.26
CA SER A 313 -19.32 -2.06 -20.48
C SER A 313 -20.21 -3.29 -20.41
N THR A 314 -21.32 -3.21 -19.67
CA THR A 314 -22.37 -4.24 -19.67
C THR A 314 -23.14 -4.34 -20.99
N TRP A 315 -22.98 -3.34 -21.86
CA TRP A 315 -23.61 -3.31 -23.18
C TRP A 315 -22.84 -4.22 -24.13
N VAL A 316 -23.53 -5.22 -24.68
CA VAL A 316 -23.03 -6.02 -25.80
C VAL A 316 -22.94 -5.09 -27.02
N ALA A 317 -21.76 -5.00 -27.63
CA ALA A 317 -21.60 -4.30 -28.90
C ALA A 317 -22.58 -4.90 -29.92
N GLY A 318 -23.46 -4.06 -30.48
CA GLY A 318 -24.49 -4.48 -31.44
C GLY A 318 -25.91 -4.03 -31.11
N PHE A 319 -26.16 -3.37 -29.98
CA PHE A 319 -27.49 -2.80 -29.70
C PHE A 319 -27.84 -1.66 -30.67
N GLU A 320 -26.85 -0.87 -31.10
CA GLU A 320 -27.03 0.19 -32.10
C GLU A 320 -27.32 -0.39 -33.50
N ASP A 321 -26.64 -1.47 -33.91
CA ASP A 321 -26.89 -2.15 -35.19
C ASP A 321 -28.27 -2.83 -35.25
N ARG A 322 -28.77 -3.35 -34.13
CA ARG A 322 -30.10 -4.00 -34.08
C ARG A 322 -31.24 -2.99 -34.06
N VAL A 323 -31.03 -1.82 -33.45
CA VAL A 323 -31.98 -0.70 -33.49
C VAL A 323 -31.97 -0.04 -34.88
N ALA A 324 -30.81 0.08 -35.52
CA ALA A 324 -30.70 0.58 -36.89
C ALA A 324 -31.34 -0.36 -37.94
N ASN A 325 -31.33 -1.67 -37.70
CA ASN A 325 -31.93 -2.69 -38.58
C ASN A 325 -33.39 -3.06 -38.24
N GLY A 326 -34.04 -2.36 -37.28
CA GLY A 326 -35.46 -2.55 -36.99
C GLY A 326 -35.83 -3.88 -36.30
N GLU A 327 -34.86 -4.63 -35.78
CA GLU A 327 -35.09 -5.91 -35.10
C GLU A 327 -35.20 -5.70 -33.59
N VAL A 328 -36.33 -5.16 -33.13
CA VAL A 328 -36.65 -5.12 -31.68
C VAL A 328 -37.74 -6.15 -31.37
N GLY A 329 -37.32 -7.39 -31.13
CA GLY A 329 -38.11 -8.39 -30.42
C GLY A 329 -37.76 -8.34 -28.93
N ALA A 330 -38.77 -8.17 -28.07
CA ALA A 330 -38.61 -8.13 -26.62
C ALA A 330 -37.79 -9.33 -26.10
N VAL A 331 -36.62 -9.05 -25.51
CA VAL A 331 -35.83 -10.07 -24.80
C VAL A 331 -36.55 -10.36 -23.48
N LYS A 332 -37.24 -11.50 -23.43
CA LYS A 332 -37.68 -12.11 -22.17
C LYS A 332 -36.46 -12.40 -21.31
N THR A 333 -36.48 -11.91 -20.08
CA THR A 333 -35.60 -12.39 -19.02
C THR A 333 -36.01 -13.82 -18.66
N GLU A 334 -35.23 -14.81 -19.08
CA GLU A 334 -35.32 -16.14 -18.48
C GLU A 334 -34.58 -16.12 -17.14
N ASN A 335 -35.37 -16.02 -16.07
CA ASN A 335 -34.95 -16.46 -14.74
C ASN A 335 -34.75 -17.98 -14.80
N GLY A 336 -33.50 -18.42 -14.83
CA GLY A 336 -33.11 -19.81 -14.60
C GLY A 336 -32.85 -20.03 -13.12
N SER A 337 -33.87 -20.53 -12.43
CA SER A 337 -33.73 -21.17 -11.11
C SER A 337 -33.11 -22.55 -11.31
N VAL A 338 -32.00 -22.86 -10.62
CA VAL A 338 -31.78 -24.07 -9.78
C VAL A 338 -30.71 -23.72 -8.76
#